data_AF-A0A2J6QRW7-F1
#
_entry.id   AF-A0A2J6QRW7-F1
#
_cell.length_a   1.000
_cell.length_b   1.000
_cell.length_c   1.000
_cell.angle_alpha   90.00
_cell.angle_beta   90.00
_cell.angle_gamma   90.00
#
_symmetry.space_group_name_H-M   'P 1'
#
loop_
_entity.id
_entity.type
_entity.pdbx_description
1 polymer ?
#
loop_
_entity_poly.entity_id
_entity_poly.type
_entity_poly.pdbx_seq_one_letter_code
_entity_poly.pdbx_strand_id
1 'polypeptide(L)'
;MPGKSIENRVDRVGRHGRLEPYAPTEQDDGRFASTRGNTPAGVTLKVYQLYFNRADSRFYKAAGGKKQGRDESRAAREDGRTRDLAIDLLIEDGKLAGDFVDDDS
;
A
#
# COMPACT_ATOMS: atom_id res chain seq x y z
N MET A 1 -5.73 22.08 -15.02
CA MET A 1 -5.27 22.06 -13.61
C MET A 1 -5.09 20.61 -13.16
N PRO A 2 -3.87 20.05 -13.14
CA PRO A 2 -3.64 18.72 -12.58
C PRO A 2 -2.82 18.82 -11.28
N GLY A 3 -3.24 18.20 -10.18
CA GLY A 3 -2.38 18.05 -8.99
C GLY A 3 -3.11 17.72 -7.69
N LYS A 4 -4.19 18.44 -7.36
CA LYS A 4 -4.79 18.39 -6.02
C LYS A 4 -5.47 17.06 -5.64
N SER A 5 -5.80 16.20 -6.59
CA SER A 5 -6.57 14.98 -6.31
C SER A 5 -5.72 13.78 -5.87
N ILE A 6 -4.41 13.80 -6.12
CA ILE A 6 -3.50 12.69 -5.74
C ILE A 6 -2.92 12.94 -4.35
N GLU A 7 -2.50 14.18 -4.06
CA GLU A 7 -1.94 14.59 -2.75
C GLU A 7 -2.89 14.20 -1.59
N ASN A 8 -4.19 14.51 -1.74
CA ASN A 8 -5.17 14.28 -0.68
C ASN A 8 -5.44 12.80 -0.33
N ARG A 9 -5.05 11.84 -1.18
CA ARG A 9 -5.30 10.40 -0.92
C ARG A 9 -4.16 9.71 -0.18
N VAL A 10 -2.96 10.26 -0.24
CA VAL A 10 -1.80 9.69 0.44
C VAL A 10 -1.77 10.11 1.92
N ASP A 11 -2.41 11.22 2.24
CA ASP A 11 -2.46 11.81 3.60
C ASP A 11 -3.53 11.18 4.52
N ARG A 12 -4.45 10.36 3.98
CA ARG A 12 -5.54 9.71 4.73
C ARG A 12 -5.53 8.20 4.55
N VAL A 13 -4.37 7.61 4.75
CA VAL A 13 -4.18 6.18 4.61
C VAL A 13 -4.60 5.48 5.91
N GLY A 14 -5.58 4.57 5.81
CA GLY A 14 -6.08 3.81 6.95
C GLY A 14 -5.05 2.77 7.38
N ARG A 15 -4.70 2.70 8.67
CA ARG A 15 -3.73 1.69 9.14
C ARG A 15 -4.31 0.27 9.20
N HIS A 16 -5.63 0.14 9.11
CA HIS A 16 -6.38 -1.11 9.17
C HIS A 16 -5.99 -2.03 10.34
N GLY A 17 -5.54 -1.51 11.49
CA GLY A 17 -5.14 -2.35 12.64
C GLY A 17 -3.73 -2.94 12.58
N ARG A 18 -2.95 -2.64 11.55
CA ARG A 18 -1.55 -3.04 11.41
C ARG A 18 -0.69 -2.59 12.61
N LEU A 19 0.18 -3.48 13.12
CA LEU A 19 1.10 -3.20 14.23
C LEU A 19 2.16 -2.11 13.89
N GLU A 20 2.69 -1.43 14.92
CA GLU A 20 3.89 -0.59 14.83
C GLU A 20 5.05 -1.16 15.67
N PRO A 21 6.29 -1.18 15.14
CA PRO A 21 6.68 -0.75 13.79
C PRO A 21 6.19 -1.72 12.70
N TYR A 22 6.23 -1.28 11.43
CA TYR A 22 5.89 -2.17 10.33
C TYR A 22 6.85 -3.36 10.27
N ALA A 23 6.30 -4.57 10.35
CA ALA A 23 7.03 -5.81 10.18
C ALA A 23 6.43 -6.57 8.97
N PRO A 24 6.96 -6.37 7.75
CA PRO A 24 6.46 -7.10 6.60
C PRO A 24 6.85 -8.58 6.70
N THR A 25 5.87 -9.47 6.49
CA THR A 25 6.15 -10.87 6.17
C THR A 25 6.71 -10.97 4.75
N GLU A 26 7.87 -11.61 4.61
CA GLU A 26 8.46 -11.91 3.30
C GLU A 26 7.54 -12.85 2.51
N GLN A 27 7.44 -12.62 1.21
CA GLN A 27 6.65 -13.43 0.28
C GLN A 27 7.58 -14.11 -0.72
N ASP A 28 7.14 -15.22 -1.30
CA ASP A 28 7.97 -15.99 -2.24
C ASP A 28 8.12 -15.31 -3.61
N ASP A 29 7.26 -14.34 -3.95
CA ASP A 29 7.18 -13.77 -5.28
C ASP A 29 6.83 -12.27 -5.39
N GLY A 30 7.09 -11.74 -6.59
CA GLY A 30 6.67 -10.41 -7.01
C GLY A 30 7.67 -9.28 -6.68
N ARG A 31 7.38 -8.09 -7.21
CA ARG A 31 8.31 -6.94 -7.26
C ARG A 31 8.71 -6.34 -5.90
N PHE A 32 8.03 -6.70 -4.82
CA PHE A 32 8.25 -6.14 -3.48
C PHE A 32 8.06 -7.20 -2.39
N ALA A 33 8.52 -8.42 -2.68
CA ALA A 33 8.23 -9.59 -1.86
C ALA A 33 8.67 -9.44 -0.38
N SER A 34 9.77 -8.71 -0.13
CA SER A 34 10.30 -8.47 1.21
C SER A 34 9.66 -7.30 1.99
N THR A 35 8.85 -6.46 1.34
CA THR A 35 8.27 -5.25 1.97
C THR A 35 6.74 -5.20 1.92
N ARG A 36 6.11 -6.15 1.23
CA ARG A 36 4.66 -6.12 0.97
C ARG A 36 3.82 -6.67 2.14
N GLY A 37 4.36 -7.59 2.93
CA GLY A 37 3.59 -8.31 3.95
C GLY A 37 2.65 -9.36 3.36
N ASN A 38 1.83 -10.00 4.20
CA ASN A 38 0.95 -11.08 3.77
C ASN A 38 -0.14 -10.59 2.81
N THR A 39 -0.65 -11.50 2.00
CA THR A 39 -1.85 -11.21 1.22
C THR A 39 -3.06 -11.24 2.14
N PRO A 40 -3.92 -10.20 2.15
CA PRO A 40 -5.15 -10.19 2.94
C PRO A 40 -6.03 -11.40 2.65
N ALA A 41 -6.67 -11.94 3.70
CA ALA A 41 -7.63 -13.03 3.55
C ALA A 41 -8.75 -12.65 2.56
N GLY A 42 -9.11 -13.58 1.67
CA GLY A 42 -10.12 -13.35 0.63
C GLY A 42 -9.61 -12.64 -0.62
N VAL A 43 -8.35 -12.19 -0.66
CA VAL A 43 -7.71 -11.60 -1.85
C VAL A 43 -6.65 -12.57 -2.39
N THR A 44 -6.58 -12.70 -3.72
CA THR A 44 -5.51 -13.52 -4.32
C THR A 44 -4.20 -12.74 -4.37
N LEU A 45 -3.07 -13.45 -4.26
CA LEU A 45 -1.72 -12.86 -4.33
C LEU A 45 -1.54 -11.95 -5.55
N LYS A 46 -2.03 -12.38 -6.72
CA LYS A 46 -1.98 -11.59 -7.96
C LYS A 46 -2.76 -10.29 -7.86
N VAL A 47 -3.94 -10.31 -7.26
CA VAL A 47 -4.74 -9.10 -7.03
C VAL A 47 -4.00 -8.20 -6.04
N TYR A 48 -3.52 -8.74 -4.93
CA TYR A 48 -2.81 -7.92 -3.96
C TYR A 48 -1.54 -7.27 -4.51
N GLN A 49 -0.73 -8.01 -5.29
CA GLN A 49 0.43 -7.45 -6.00
C GLN A 49 0.04 -6.28 -6.91
N LEU A 50 -1.07 -6.39 -7.64
CA LEU A 50 -1.56 -5.31 -8.52
C LEU A 50 -1.87 -4.05 -7.71
N TYR A 51 -2.58 -4.18 -6.60
CA TYR A 51 -2.99 -3.06 -5.75
C TYR A 51 -1.81 -2.44 -5.01
N PHE A 52 -0.88 -3.26 -4.53
CA PHE A 52 0.36 -2.79 -3.91
C PHE A 52 1.24 -2.01 -4.90
N ASN A 53 1.41 -2.51 -6.13
CA ASN A 53 2.14 -1.79 -7.17
C ASN A 53 1.45 -0.47 -7.56
N ARG A 54 0.11 -0.45 -7.55
CA ARG A 54 -0.69 0.76 -7.81
C ARG A 54 -0.52 1.79 -6.68
N ALA A 55 -0.51 1.35 -5.43
CA ALA A 55 -0.25 2.19 -4.26
C ALA A 55 1.17 2.78 -4.31
N ASP A 56 2.20 1.95 -4.55
CA ASP A 56 3.60 2.38 -4.69
C ASP A 56 3.75 3.46 -5.77
N SER A 57 3.09 3.27 -6.92
CA SER A 57 3.10 4.24 -8.01
C SER A 57 2.45 5.58 -7.63
N ARG A 58 1.46 5.59 -6.71
CA ARG A 58 0.84 6.83 -6.22
C ARG A 58 1.82 7.63 -5.36
N PHE A 59 2.52 6.98 -4.43
CA PHE A 59 3.58 7.63 -3.64
C PHE A 59 4.67 8.20 -4.57
N TYR A 60 5.11 7.41 -5.56
CA TYR A 60 6.11 7.87 -6.52
C TYR A 60 5.67 9.12 -7.30
N LYS A 61 4.41 9.15 -7.75
CA LYS A 61 3.86 10.27 -8.53
C LYS A 61 3.54 11.50 -7.68
N ALA A 62 3.20 11.32 -6.41
CA ALA A 62 2.88 12.41 -5.51
C ALA A 62 4.09 13.29 -5.18
N ALA A 63 5.29 12.71 -5.13
CA ALA A 63 6.49 13.40 -4.64
C ALA A 63 7.12 14.45 -5.59
N GLY A 64 6.41 14.94 -6.62
CA GLY A 64 6.79 16.10 -7.44
C GLY A 64 8.05 15.97 -8.32
N GLY A 65 8.89 14.95 -8.14
CA GLY A 65 10.15 14.76 -8.88
C GLY A 65 10.61 13.30 -8.91
N LYS A 66 11.47 12.95 -9.88
CA LYS A 66 11.90 11.56 -10.12
C LYS A 66 12.68 10.96 -8.94
N LYS A 67 13.58 11.75 -8.34
CA LYS A 67 14.38 11.30 -7.18
C LYS A 67 13.50 11.23 -5.94
N GLN A 68 12.80 12.32 -5.64
CA GLN A 68 11.85 12.42 -4.53
C GLN A 68 10.81 11.31 -4.58
N GLY A 69 10.28 10.96 -5.76
CA GLY A 69 9.33 9.86 -5.92
C GLY A 69 9.89 8.49 -5.59
N ARG A 70 11.16 8.25 -5.89
CA ARG A 70 11.82 6.99 -5.49
C ARG A 70 12.01 6.93 -3.98
N ASP A 71 12.44 8.05 -3.39
CA ASP A 71 12.71 8.13 -1.97
C ASP A 71 11.40 8.00 -1.17
N GLU A 72 10.33 8.69 -1.58
CA GLU A 72 9.01 8.62 -0.95
C GLU A 72 8.37 7.25 -1.10
N SER A 73 8.39 6.66 -2.30
CA SER A 73 7.79 5.33 -2.47
C SER A 73 8.58 4.26 -1.72
N ARG A 74 9.90 4.42 -1.60
CA ARG A 74 10.72 3.55 -0.74
C ARG A 74 10.35 3.69 0.73
N ALA A 75 10.30 4.92 1.25
CA ALA A 75 9.92 5.16 2.64
C ALA A 75 8.53 4.56 2.93
N ALA A 76 7.56 4.79 2.05
CA ALA A 76 6.21 4.26 2.18
C ALA A 76 6.12 2.72 2.17
N ARG A 77 7.06 2.02 1.51
CA ARG A 77 7.15 0.56 1.58
C ARG A 77 7.77 0.10 2.90
N GLU A 78 8.77 0.81 3.39
CA GLU A 78 9.50 0.48 4.62
C GLU A 78 8.69 0.78 5.90
N ASP A 79 7.83 1.81 5.88
CA ASP A 79 6.92 2.16 6.99
C ASP A 79 5.50 1.56 6.84
N GLY A 80 5.26 0.87 5.72
CA GLY A 80 4.02 0.15 5.39
C GLY A 80 2.84 1.02 4.96
N ARG A 81 2.99 2.33 4.77
CA ARG A 81 1.95 3.18 4.15
C ARG A 81 1.53 2.71 2.75
N THR A 82 2.43 2.03 2.02
CA THR A 82 2.11 1.41 0.72
C THR A 82 1.14 0.24 0.87
N ARG A 83 1.30 -0.57 1.92
CA ARG A 83 0.38 -1.66 2.24
C ARG A 83 -0.98 -1.08 2.60
N ASP A 84 -1.00 -0.14 3.52
CA ASP A 84 -2.22 0.52 3.98
C ASP A 84 -3.02 1.10 2.81
N LEU A 85 -2.38 1.86 1.91
CA LEU A 85 -3.03 2.39 0.72
C LEU A 85 -3.50 1.29 -0.25
N ALA A 86 -2.80 0.15 -0.31
CA ALA A 86 -3.25 -1.00 -1.11
C ALA A 86 -4.53 -1.62 -0.53
N ILE A 87 -4.66 -1.68 0.80
CA ILE A 87 -5.87 -2.14 1.48
C ILE A 87 -7.03 -1.17 1.26
N ASP A 88 -6.81 0.14 1.44
CA ASP A 88 -7.81 1.18 1.15
C ASP A 88 -8.36 1.01 -0.28
N LEU A 89 -7.49 0.77 -1.26
CA LEU A 89 -7.88 0.54 -2.64
C LEU A 89 -8.68 -0.76 -2.84
N LEU A 90 -8.32 -1.83 -2.14
CA LEU A 90 -9.07 -3.09 -2.18
C LEU A 90 -10.46 -2.92 -1.59
N ILE A 91 -10.60 -2.12 -0.53
CA ILE A 91 -11.90 -1.76 0.06
C ILE A 91 -12.71 -0.91 -0.92
N GLU A 92 -12.12 0.14 -1.49
CA GLU A 92 -12.76 1.02 -2.49
C GLU A 92 -13.33 0.21 -3.67
N ASP A 93 -12.60 -0.81 -4.14
CA ASP A 93 -12.99 -1.64 -5.27
C ASP A 93 -13.85 -2.87 -4.86
N GLY A 94 -14.30 -2.95 -3.59
CA GLY A 94 -15.17 -4.00 -3.08
C GLY A 94 -14.52 -5.39 -3.00
N LYS A 95 -13.20 -5.46 -2.93
CA LYS A 95 -12.40 -6.69 -2.78
C LYS A 95 -12.17 -7.07 -1.33
N LEU A 96 -12.27 -6.11 -0.43
CA LEU A 96 -12.26 -6.28 1.02
C LEU A 96 -13.48 -5.61 1.64
N ALA A 97 -13.86 -6.06 2.83
CA ALA A 97 -14.93 -5.44 3.59
C ALA A 97 -14.49 -4.06 4.09
N GLY A 98 -15.44 -3.12 4.24
CA GLY A 98 -15.14 -1.75 4.67
C GLY A 98 -14.58 -1.64 6.09
N ASP A 99 -14.88 -2.63 6.93
CA ASP A 99 -14.41 -2.81 8.30
C ASP A 99 -13.23 -3.80 8.39
N PHE A 100 -12.54 -4.06 7.28
CA PHE A 100 -11.38 -4.94 7.26
C PHE A 100 -10.32 -4.50 8.28
N VAL A 101 -9.87 -5.48 9.07
CA VAL A 101 -8.76 -5.36 10.01
C VAL A 101 -7.67 -6.32 9.57
N ASP A 102 -6.48 -5.76 9.40
CA ASP A 102 -5.21 -6.41 9.15
C ASP A 102 -4.71 -7.06 10.45
N ASP A 103 -5.37 -8.15 10.83
CA ASP A 103 -5.02 -9.00 11.98
C ASP A 103 -4.03 -10.09 11.57
N ASP A 104 -2.96 -9.70 10.85
CA ASP A 104 -1.86 -10.60 10.51
C ASP A 104 -1.16 -11.07 11.81
N SER A 105 -1.75 -12.09 12.46
CA SER A 105 -1.24 -12.89 13.58
C SER A 105 -0.61 -14.19 13.09
#